data_AF-A0A6L3KS23-F1
#
_entry.id   AF-A0A6L3KS23-F1
#
_cell.length_a   1.000
_cell.length_b   1.000
_cell.length_c   1.000
_cell.angle_alpha   90.00
_cell.angle_beta   90.00
_cell.angle_gamma   90.00
#
_symmetry.space_group_name_H-M   'P 1'
#
loop_
_entity.id
_entity.type
_entity.pdbx_description
1 polymer ?
#
loop_
_entity_poly.entity_id
_entity_poly.type
_entity_poly.pdbx_seq_one_letter_code
_entity_poly.pdbx_strand_id
1 'polypeptide(L)'
;MKKIILLFAVVTATMCSVSAQNDYIVKTNVKPTVTESELSQEEKFIKDNFQFLNIGEWQSGMRFMIIRSTKDYGRFDLKPCDFETIDINNYFNQIITLDTIISYSKEEPFKGAVRTRIIFKTSDNHCLEYNTKVSLEGLCKSKLAKISGIAYLGDVDKARKLLIGKTVYSKEGLAFIDTNDIITSIPIKRLSPYKIKNIGVGTDSEPVKIILENPEGNDFFYTVFLSGTNTSKISMARPFSYYFYFSNPKDQYPNMSQVNWNLVTKGKVKIGWDKKLCKLSWGEPEKINTTKGSFGTHEQWVYPDESYLYFENGKLTAIQN
;
A
#
# COMPACT_ATOMS: atom_id res chain seq x y z
N MET A 1 -53.74 57.64 -47.99
CA MET A 1 -52.56 57.10 -48.68
C MET A 1 -52.53 55.58 -48.54
N LYS A 2 -52.62 54.89 -49.68
CA LYS A 2 -51.96 53.63 -50.08
C LYS A 2 -51.92 52.42 -49.13
N LYS A 3 -52.50 51.31 -49.64
CA LYS A 3 -52.28 49.89 -49.29
C LYS A 3 -50.79 49.54 -49.19
N ILE A 4 -50.42 48.54 -48.38
CA ILE A 4 -49.45 47.48 -48.73
C ILE A 4 -49.60 46.30 -47.74
N ILE A 5 -49.70 45.12 -48.32
CA ILE A 5 -49.69 43.76 -47.76
C ILE A 5 -48.26 43.45 -47.30
N LEU A 6 -48.08 42.70 -46.20
CA LEU A 6 -46.80 42.03 -45.95
C LEU A 6 -46.99 40.56 -45.60
N LEU A 7 -46.44 39.75 -46.51
CA LEU A 7 -46.34 38.31 -46.54
C LEU A 7 -45.07 37.85 -45.78
N PHE A 8 -45.20 36.73 -45.09
CA PHE A 8 -44.22 35.65 -44.83
C PHE A 8 -42.70 35.94 -44.89
N ALA A 9 -42.02 35.56 -43.80
CA ALA A 9 -40.81 34.75 -43.86
C ALA A 9 -40.65 33.92 -42.57
N VAL A 10 -40.99 32.63 -42.65
CA VAL A 10 -40.60 31.63 -41.66
C VAL A 10 -39.11 31.36 -41.87
N VAL A 11 -38.27 31.78 -40.93
CA VAL A 11 -36.87 31.36 -40.86
C VAL A 11 -36.78 30.28 -39.80
N THR A 12 -36.85 29.02 -40.24
CA THR A 12 -36.45 27.87 -39.44
C THR A 12 -34.94 27.94 -39.25
N ALA A 13 -34.49 28.43 -38.09
CA ALA A 13 -33.13 28.24 -37.65
C ALA A 13 -32.94 26.75 -37.31
N THR A 14 -32.35 26.03 -38.26
CA THR A 14 -31.80 24.69 -38.06
C THR A 14 -30.74 24.76 -36.96
N MET A 15 -31.09 24.32 -35.75
CA MET A 15 -30.10 23.95 -34.76
C MET A 15 -29.40 22.69 -35.24
N CYS A 16 -28.29 22.86 -35.97
CA CYS A 16 -27.27 21.84 -36.07
C CYS A 16 -26.69 21.61 -34.67
N SER A 17 -27.28 20.68 -33.92
CA SER A 17 -26.60 20.08 -32.78
C SER A 17 -25.40 19.30 -33.33
N VAL A 18 -24.22 19.91 -33.23
CA VAL A 18 -22.95 19.21 -33.43
C VAL A 18 -22.81 18.21 -32.29
N SER A 19 -23.36 17.01 -32.47
CA SER A 19 -23.12 15.85 -31.61
C SER A 19 -22.06 14.99 -32.28
N ALA A 20 -20.78 15.28 -32.04
CA ALA A 20 -19.70 14.35 -32.36
C ALA A 20 -18.42 14.75 -31.62
N GLN A 21 -18.25 14.27 -30.38
CA GLN A 21 -16.94 13.94 -29.76
C GLN A 21 -17.03 13.34 -28.34
N ASN A 22 -18.14 12.66 -27.96
CA ASN A 22 -18.22 11.97 -26.65
C ASN A 22 -18.14 10.44 -26.73
N ASP A 23 -18.18 9.82 -27.93
CA ASP A 23 -18.17 8.35 -28.06
C ASP A 23 -16.79 7.70 -27.86
N TYR A 24 -15.72 8.50 -27.78
CA TYR A 24 -14.37 8.02 -27.47
C TYR A 24 -14.03 8.08 -25.97
N ILE A 25 -14.89 8.70 -25.15
CA ILE A 25 -14.67 8.82 -23.70
C ILE A 25 -15.54 7.80 -22.98
N VAL A 26 -15.02 6.59 -22.81
CA VAL A 26 -15.63 5.57 -21.96
C VAL A 26 -15.21 5.84 -20.52
N LYS A 27 -16.16 6.16 -19.63
CA LYS A 27 -15.91 6.30 -18.19
C LYS A 27 -16.08 4.96 -17.50
N THR A 28 -15.10 4.55 -16.72
CA THR A 28 -15.23 3.40 -15.82
C THR A 28 -16.14 3.74 -14.65
N ASN A 29 -17.21 2.95 -14.46
CA ASN A 29 -17.93 2.92 -13.20
C ASN A 29 -17.14 2.07 -12.21
N VAL A 30 -16.34 2.72 -11.38
CA VAL A 30 -15.76 2.07 -10.20
C VAL A 30 -16.87 1.93 -9.17
N LYS A 31 -17.27 0.69 -8.86
CA LYS A 31 -18.08 0.45 -7.65
C LYS A 31 -17.26 0.93 -6.44
N PRO A 32 -17.82 1.75 -5.53
CA PRO A 32 -17.11 2.09 -4.31
C PRO A 32 -16.83 0.84 -3.49
N THR A 33 -15.55 0.69 -3.15
CA THR A 33 -14.97 0.26 -1.88
C THR A 33 -15.61 -0.92 -1.15
N VAL A 34 -14.79 -1.96 -0.93
CA VAL A 34 -14.90 -2.98 0.13
C VAL A 34 -15.76 -2.46 1.28
N THR A 35 -16.95 -3.05 1.45
CA THR A 35 -17.84 -2.69 2.55
C THR A 35 -17.13 -2.98 3.87
N GLU A 36 -17.29 -2.14 4.89
CA GLU A 36 -16.58 -2.28 6.18
C GLU A 36 -16.78 -3.65 6.86
N SER A 37 -17.82 -4.39 6.47
CA SER A 37 -18.09 -5.79 6.83
C SER A 37 -17.11 -6.83 6.25
N GLU A 38 -16.23 -6.45 5.33
CA GLU A 38 -15.32 -7.38 4.62
C GLU A 38 -13.86 -7.27 5.08
N LEU A 39 -13.50 -6.29 5.93
CA LEU A 39 -12.13 -6.13 6.41
C LEU A 39 -11.75 -7.25 7.40
N SER A 40 -10.55 -7.80 7.23
CA SER A 40 -9.93 -8.68 8.20
C SER A 40 -9.67 -7.96 9.54
N GLN A 41 -9.43 -8.74 10.60
CA GLN A 41 -9.08 -8.19 11.92
C GLN A 41 -7.85 -7.28 11.84
N GLU A 42 -6.87 -7.65 11.02
CA GLU A 42 -5.63 -6.90 10.82
C GLU A 42 -5.86 -5.61 10.05
N GLU A 43 -6.65 -5.65 8.97
CA GLU A 43 -6.97 -4.45 8.19
C GLU A 43 -7.78 -3.45 9.02
N LYS A 44 -8.74 -3.94 9.81
CA LYS A 44 -9.48 -3.09 10.74
C LYS A 44 -8.58 -2.46 11.78
N PHE A 45 -7.68 -3.25 12.39
CA PHE A 45 -6.68 -2.71 13.32
C PHE A 45 -5.83 -1.61 12.69
N ILE A 46 -5.37 -1.78 11.45
CA ILE A 46 -4.61 -0.76 10.73
C ILE A 46 -5.46 0.48 10.51
N LYS A 47 -6.68 0.34 9.98
CA LYS A 47 -7.61 1.45 9.75
C LYS A 47 -7.89 2.25 11.02
N ASP A 48 -8.14 1.57 12.14
CA ASP A 48 -8.53 2.20 13.41
C ASP A 48 -7.36 2.88 14.12
N ASN A 49 -6.11 2.47 13.83
CA ASN A 49 -4.94 2.94 14.55
C ASN A 49 -3.97 3.76 13.69
N PHE A 50 -3.95 3.64 12.38
CA PHE A 50 -2.92 4.24 11.53
C PHE A 50 -3.58 5.07 10.43
N GLN A 51 -3.83 6.35 10.74
CA GLN A 51 -4.44 7.27 9.79
C GLN A 51 -3.44 7.67 8.70
N PHE A 52 -3.83 7.50 7.44
CA PHE A 52 -3.10 8.05 6.31
C PHE A 52 -3.11 9.58 6.38
N LEU A 53 -1.92 10.18 6.30
CA LEU A 53 -1.75 11.63 6.20
C LEU A 53 -1.19 11.98 4.83
N ASN A 54 -1.96 12.74 4.05
CA ASN A 54 -1.44 13.37 2.86
C ASN A 54 -0.40 14.44 3.23
N ILE A 55 0.54 14.79 2.34
CA ILE A 55 1.48 15.91 2.52
C ILE A 55 0.76 17.20 2.92
N GLY A 56 -0.44 17.44 2.41
CA GLY A 56 -1.26 18.59 2.80
C GLY A 56 -1.72 18.63 4.25
N GLU A 57 -1.75 17.47 4.90
CA GLU A 57 -2.12 17.30 6.31
C GLU A 57 -0.88 17.26 7.20
N TRP A 58 0.32 17.35 6.63
CA TRP A 58 1.54 17.32 7.41
C TRP A 58 1.72 18.62 8.19
N GLN A 59 2.17 18.49 9.43
CA GLN A 59 2.31 19.59 10.38
C GLN A 59 3.74 19.71 10.90
N SER A 60 4.13 20.93 11.25
CA SER A 60 5.41 21.18 11.93
C SER A 60 5.54 20.27 13.16
N GLY A 61 6.73 19.74 13.37
CA GLY A 61 7.00 18.75 14.43
C GLY A 61 6.85 17.29 14.01
N MET A 62 6.27 16.99 12.83
CA MET A 62 6.25 15.61 12.32
C MET A 62 7.67 15.08 12.10
N ARG A 63 7.92 13.85 12.58
CA ARG A 63 9.25 13.26 12.58
C ARG A 63 9.41 12.21 11.50
N PHE A 64 10.58 12.23 10.87
CA PHE A 64 10.98 11.29 9.84
C PHE A 64 12.41 10.83 10.12
N MET A 65 12.78 9.64 9.66
CA MET A 65 14.18 9.21 9.64
C MET A 65 14.72 9.24 8.21
N ILE A 66 15.90 9.81 8.02
CA ILE A 66 16.62 9.73 6.76
C ILE A 66 17.17 8.31 6.62
N ILE A 67 16.89 7.66 5.50
CA ILE A 67 17.29 6.27 5.25
C ILE A 67 17.92 6.12 3.87
N ARG A 68 18.84 5.17 3.75
CA ARG A 68 19.35 4.74 2.45
C ARG A 68 18.33 3.83 1.79
N SER A 69 17.57 4.36 0.82
CA SER A 69 16.62 3.54 0.08
C SER A 69 17.36 2.61 -0.88
N THR A 70 17.40 1.31 -0.55
CA THR A 70 17.98 0.27 -1.41
C THR A 70 17.01 -0.21 -2.48
N LYS A 71 15.69 -0.06 -2.27
CA LYS A 71 14.65 -0.48 -3.20
C LYS A 71 14.36 0.54 -4.32
N ASP A 72 14.56 1.84 -4.08
CA ASP A 72 14.27 2.91 -5.05
C ASP A 72 15.51 3.42 -5.81
N TYR A 73 16.46 2.52 -6.14
CA TYR A 73 17.69 2.84 -6.89
C TYR A 73 18.55 3.94 -6.25
N GLY A 74 18.52 4.10 -4.93
CA GLY A 74 19.24 5.17 -4.24
C GLY A 74 18.67 6.56 -4.51
N ARG A 75 17.42 6.69 -5.00
CA ARG A 75 16.76 7.99 -5.11
C ARG A 75 16.58 8.61 -3.74
N PHE A 76 17.12 9.80 -3.62
CA PHE A 76 17.11 10.58 -2.41
C PHE A 76 16.73 12.01 -2.79
N ASP A 77 15.59 12.47 -2.25
CA ASP A 77 14.94 13.70 -2.73
C ASP A 77 15.32 14.95 -1.92
N LEU A 78 15.89 14.75 -0.71
CA LEU A 78 16.31 15.86 0.15
C LEU A 78 17.68 16.40 -0.25
N LYS A 79 17.86 17.70 -0.03
CA LYS A 79 19.14 18.40 -0.19
C LYS A 79 19.29 19.44 0.92
N PRO A 80 20.53 19.86 1.26
CA PRO A 80 20.73 21.01 2.14
C PRO A 80 20.06 22.27 1.58
N CYS A 81 19.59 23.15 2.46
CA CYS A 81 19.11 24.48 2.05
C CYS A 81 20.27 25.31 1.47
N ASP A 82 19.96 26.35 0.68
CA ASP A 82 20.98 27.07 -0.12
C ASP A 82 22.15 27.68 0.69
N PHE A 83 21.96 27.93 1.99
CA PHE A 83 22.97 28.49 2.89
C PHE A 83 23.71 27.45 3.74
N GLU A 84 23.39 26.16 3.59
CA GLU A 84 23.99 25.07 4.34
C GLU A 84 25.15 24.44 3.57
N THR A 85 26.25 24.15 4.27
CA THR A 85 27.43 23.48 3.69
C THR A 85 27.60 22.05 4.20
N ILE A 86 26.51 21.42 4.62
CA ILE A 86 26.53 20.08 5.21
C ILE A 86 26.53 18.97 4.15
N ASP A 87 27.18 17.85 4.46
CA ASP A 87 27.02 16.60 3.70
C ASP A 87 25.83 15.81 4.26
N ILE A 88 24.78 15.66 3.45
CA ILE A 88 23.57 14.94 3.83
C ILE A 88 23.82 13.46 4.13
N ASN A 89 24.89 12.86 3.61
CA ASN A 89 25.25 11.48 3.89
C ASN A 89 25.58 11.24 5.36
N ASN A 90 26.00 12.28 6.09
CA ASN A 90 26.27 12.20 7.52
C ASN A 90 24.99 12.07 8.36
N TYR A 91 23.82 12.36 7.77
CA TYR A 91 22.53 12.32 8.43
C TYR A 91 21.73 11.05 8.15
N PHE A 92 22.29 10.06 7.44
CA PHE A 92 21.63 8.76 7.33
C PHE A 92 21.39 8.13 8.71
N ASN A 93 20.23 7.52 8.87
CA ASN A 93 19.69 6.95 10.11
C ASN A 93 19.46 7.99 11.22
N GLN A 94 19.50 9.28 10.91
CA GLN A 94 19.15 10.34 11.86
C GLN A 94 17.70 10.80 11.69
N ILE A 95 17.15 11.32 12.77
CA ILE A 95 15.81 11.89 12.81
C ILE A 95 15.85 13.33 12.29
N ILE A 96 14.91 13.66 11.42
CA ILE A 96 14.59 15.01 11.01
C ILE A 96 13.15 15.35 11.36
N THR A 97 12.89 16.63 11.55
CA THR A 97 11.57 17.15 11.91
C THR A 97 11.09 18.09 10.83
N LEU A 98 9.85 17.92 10.38
CA LEU A 98 9.20 18.87 9.49
C LEU A 98 9.12 20.23 10.18
N ASP A 99 9.69 21.25 9.57
CA ASP A 99 9.67 22.62 10.07
C ASP A 99 8.50 23.37 9.44
N THR A 100 8.49 23.49 8.11
CA THR A 100 7.46 24.22 7.40
C THR A 100 7.25 23.77 5.96
N ILE A 101 6.11 24.14 5.39
CA ILE A 101 5.75 23.90 3.98
C ILE A 101 5.40 25.25 3.35
N ILE A 102 6.16 25.64 2.32
CA ILE A 102 6.06 26.96 1.66
C ILE A 102 5.59 26.77 0.23
N SER A 103 4.57 27.53 -0.17
CA SER A 103 4.22 27.72 -1.58
C SER A 103 4.84 29.00 -2.11
N TYR A 104 5.42 28.96 -3.32
CA TYR A 104 6.00 30.14 -3.95
C TYR A 104 5.80 30.11 -5.47
N SER A 105 5.66 31.28 -6.08
CA SER A 105 5.64 31.43 -7.53
C SER A 105 7.05 31.67 -8.06
N LYS A 106 7.45 30.98 -9.13
CA LYS A 106 8.64 31.38 -9.88
C LYS A 106 8.33 32.54 -10.83
N GLU A 107 9.26 33.48 -10.91
CA GLU A 107 9.38 34.36 -12.08
C GLU A 107 10.03 33.59 -13.24
N GLU A 108 10.19 34.23 -14.40
CA GLU A 108 10.65 33.68 -15.70
C GLU A 108 11.57 32.43 -15.64
N PRO A 109 11.42 31.44 -16.54
CA PRO A 109 10.60 31.44 -17.77
C PRO A 109 9.16 30.92 -17.57
N PHE A 110 8.73 30.67 -16.33
CA PHE A 110 7.41 30.10 -16.01
C PHE A 110 6.64 31.00 -15.05
N LYS A 111 6.39 32.24 -15.48
CA LYS A 111 5.66 33.25 -14.71
C LYS A 111 4.30 32.70 -14.25
N GLY A 112 4.09 32.65 -12.94
CA GLY A 112 2.85 32.15 -12.32
C GLY A 112 2.84 30.66 -11.96
N ALA A 113 3.91 29.90 -12.26
CA ALA A 113 4.00 28.51 -11.82
C ALA A 113 4.23 28.42 -10.30
N VAL A 114 3.23 27.90 -9.58
CA VAL A 114 3.28 27.67 -8.14
C VAL A 114 4.03 26.38 -7.82
N ARG A 115 5.04 26.48 -6.96
CA ARG A 115 5.90 25.39 -6.49
C ARG A 115 5.80 25.23 -4.99
N THR A 116 6.24 24.09 -4.50
CA THR A 116 6.26 23.78 -3.06
C THR A 116 7.68 23.47 -2.60
N ARG A 117 8.08 24.10 -1.50
CA ARG A 117 9.30 23.83 -0.73
C ARG A 117 8.88 23.27 0.62
N ILE A 118 9.36 22.08 0.96
CA ILE A 118 9.14 21.45 2.27
C ILE A 118 10.47 21.46 3.01
N ILE A 119 10.49 22.05 4.20
CA ILE A 119 11.71 22.28 4.98
C ILE A 119 11.71 21.35 6.20
N PHE A 120 12.82 20.70 6.43
CA PHE A 120 13.09 19.87 7.59
C PHE A 120 14.28 20.39 8.38
N LYS A 121 14.30 20.08 9.67
CA LYS A 121 15.41 20.36 10.59
C LYS A 121 16.01 19.07 11.10
N THR A 122 17.34 19.00 11.07
CA THR A 122 18.12 17.95 11.74
C THR A 122 18.15 18.19 13.26
N SER A 123 18.64 17.21 14.02
CA SER A 123 18.74 17.33 15.49
C SER A 123 19.67 18.45 15.97
N ASP A 124 20.66 18.82 15.15
CA ASP A 124 21.61 19.91 15.34
C ASP A 124 21.21 21.18 14.55
N ASN A 125 19.93 21.30 14.18
CA ASN A 125 19.27 22.48 13.58
C ASN A 125 19.69 22.87 12.15
N HIS A 126 20.43 22.02 11.44
CA HIS A 126 20.68 22.21 10.01
C HIS A 126 19.41 22.07 9.17
N CYS A 127 19.34 22.85 8.11
CA CYS A 127 18.21 22.96 7.20
C CYS A 127 18.34 21.97 6.02
N LEU A 128 17.32 21.13 5.86
CA LEU A 128 17.15 20.27 4.68
C LEU A 128 15.86 20.63 3.96
N GLU A 129 15.81 20.41 2.65
CA GLU A 129 14.65 20.76 1.84
C GLU A 129 14.32 19.72 0.79
N TYR A 130 13.02 19.63 0.49
CA TYR A 130 12.47 19.04 -0.72
C TYR A 130 11.83 20.13 -1.56
N ASN A 131 12.22 20.22 -2.83
CA ASN A 131 11.77 21.25 -3.77
C ASN A 131 11.09 20.60 -4.97
N THR A 132 9.78 20.85 -5.14
CA THR A 132 8.99 20.23 -6.21
C THR A 132 8.32 21.27 -7.12
N LYS A 133 8.10 20.88 -8.38
CA LYS A 133 7.37 21.67 -9.37
C LYS A 133 5.84 21.60 -9.19
N VAL A 134 5.36 20.78 -8.25
CA VAL A 134 3.94 20.61 -7.93
C VAL A 134 3.52 21.64 -6.89
N SER A 135 2.35 22.26 -7.08
CA SER A 135 1.76 23.17 -6.09
C SER A 135 1.34 22.41 -4.82
N LEU A 136 1.21 23.12 -3.70
CA LEU A 136 0.80 22.50 -2.44
C LEU A 136 -0.58 21.84 -2.59
N GLU A 137 -1.53 22.53 -3.22
CA GLU A 137 -2.84 21.98 -3.54
C GLU A 137 -2.76 20.67 -4.35
N GLY A 138 -1.85 20.62 -5.34
CA GLY A 138 -1.60 19.41 -6.13
C GLY A 138 -1.05 18.27 -5.29
N LEU A 139 -0.14 18.56 -4.35
CA LEU A 139 0.36 17.58 -3.39
C LEU A 139 -0.76 17.07 -2.48
N CYS A 140 -1.57 17.99 -1.90
CA CYS A 140 -2.71 17.68 -1.04
C CYS A 140 -3.72 16.72 -1.70
N LYS A 141 -3.89 16.83 -3.02
CA LYS A 141 -4.81 15.99 -3.80
C LYS A 141 -4.19 14.67 -4.24
N SER A 142 -2.86 14.56 -4.23
CA SER A 142 -2.16 13.38 -4.73
C SER A 142 -1.98 12.32 -3.64
N LYS A 143 -2.57 11.14 -3.84
CA LYS A 143 -2.32 9.96 -3.00
C LYS A 143 -0.98 9.27 -3.30
N LEU A 144 -0.23 9.78 -4.26
CA LEU A 144 1.05 9.22 -4.72
C LEU A 144 2.24 10.11 -4.38
N ALA A 145 2.00 11.30 -3.80
CA ALA A 145 3.08 12.19 -3.42
C ALA A 145 3.92 11.56 -2.29
N LYS A 146 5.22 11.50 -2.50
CA LYS A 146 6.22 10.90 -1.60
C LYS A 146 7.51 11.73 -1.68
N ILE A 147 8.22 11.81 -0.57
CA ILE A 147 9.61 12.23 -0.51
C ILE A 147 10.46 10.97 -0.30
N SER A 148 11.28 10.63 -1.29
CA SER A 148 12.13 9.43 -1.29
C SER A 148 13.29 9.57 -0.33
N GLY A 149 13.67 8.47 0.32
CA GLY A 149 14.79 8.45 1.27
C GLY A 149 14.44 8.90 2.69
N ILE A 150 13.15 9.07 3.03
CA ILE A 150 12.72 9.30 4.41
C ILE A 150 11.58 8.37 4.81
N ALA A 151 11.60 7.88 6.05
CA ALA A 151 10.56 7.04 6.64
C ALA A 151 9.79 7.80 7.72
N TYR A 152 8.45 7.73 7.70
CA TYR A 152 7.61 8.41 8.68
C TYR A 152 7.65 7.70 10.04
N LEU A 153 8.10 8.40 11.08
CA LEU A 153 8.28 7.80 12.41
C LEU A 153 6.98 7.64 13.19
N GLY A 154 5.90 8.36 12.84
CA GLY A 154 4.61 8.19 13.53
C GLY A 154 4.06 6.77 13.42
N ASP A 155 4.24 6.11 12.27
CA ASP A 155 3.90 4.70 12.09
C ASP A 155 4.79 3.80 12.98
N VAL A 156 6.11 4.03 12.97
CA VAL A 156 7.09 3.24 13.73
C VAL A 156 6.83 3.33 15.23
N ASP A 157 6.68 4.55 15.76
CA ASP A 157 6.47 4.81 17.19
C ASP A 157 5.15 4.19 17.68
N LYS A 158 4.08 4.37 16.89
CA LYS A 158 2.77 3.83 17.25
C LYS A 158 2.76 2.31 17.16
N ALA A 159 3.43 1.72 16.16
CA ALA A 159 3.60 0.28 16.05
C ALA A 159 4.37 -0.30 17.24
N ARG A 160 5.48 0.33 17.65
CA ARG A 160 6.24 -0.07 18.84
C ARG A 160 5.34 -0.17 20.07
N LYS A 161 4.49 0.84 20.30
CA LYS A 161 3.55 0.89 21.43
C LYS A 161 2.46 -0.19 21.37
N LEU A 162 1.93 -0.48 20.18
CA LEU A 162 0.74 -1.35 20.03
C LEU A 162 1.06 -2.83 19.77
N LEU A 163 2.24 -3.14 19.24
CA LEU A 163 2.54 -4.46 18.68
C LEU A 163 3.68 -5.20 19.37
N ILE A 164 4.65 -4.52 20.00
CA ILE A 164 5.75 -5.22 20.70
C ILE A 164 5.19 -6.11 21.80
N GLY A 165 5.68 -7.35 21.86
CA GLY A 165 5.24 -8.37 22.80
C GLY A 165 4.01 -9.16 22.35
N LYS A 166 3.30 -8.73 21.30
CA LYS A 166 2.16 -9.50 20.76
C LYS A 166 2.63 -10.70 19.96
N THR A 167 1.79 -11.74 19.97
CA THR A 167 1.95 -12.92 19.10
C THR A 167 1.16 -12.69 17.82
N VAL A 168 1.78 -13.03 16.69
CA VAL A 168 1.16 -13.04 15.36
C VAL A 168 1.43 -14.37 14.66
N TYR A 169 0.66 -14.70 13.64
CA TYR A 169 0.81 -15.91 12.84
C TYR A 169 1.21 -15.54 11.43
N SER A 170 2.37 -16.00 10.96
CA SER A 170 2.87 -15.64 9.63
C SER A 170 2.07 -16.34 8.53
N LYS A 171 1.61 -15.59 7.53
CA LYS A 171 0.99 -16.12 6.30
C LYS A 171 2.03 -16.67 5.33
N GLU A 172 3.31 -16.36 5.54
CA GLU A 172 4.42 -16.70 4.67
C GLU A 172 5.22 -17.90 5.19
N GLY A 173 5.83 -18.64 4.27
CA GLY A 173 6.80 -19.71 4.57
C GLY A 173 8.26 -19.25 4.50
N LEU A 174 8.49 -17.99 4.12
CA LEU A 174 9.81 -17.37 4.05
C LEU A 174 9.81 -16.07 4.85
N ALA A 175 10.94 -15.77 5.50
CA ALA A 175 11.21 -14.51 6.17
C ALA A 175 12.60 -14.00 5.80
N PHE A 176 12.99 -12.84 6.32
CA PHE A 176 14.28 -12.22 6.02
C PHE A 176 15.17 -12.10 7.27
N ILE A 177 16.47 -12.18 7.07
CA ILE A 177 17.50 -11.82 8.05
C ILE A 177 18.47 -10.84 7.39
N ASP A 178 19.08 -9.95 8.17
CA ASP A 178 20.00 -8.91 7.68
C ASP A 178 21.33 -8.88 8.43
N THR A 179 21.87 -10.06 8.72
CA THR A 179 23.18 -10.21 9.37
C THR A 179 24.29 -9.63 8.50
N ASN A 180 25.16 -8.78 9.09
CA ASN A 180 26.27 -8.10 8.42
C ASN A 180 25.83 -7.29 7.18
N ASP A 181 24.69 -6.59 7.27
CA ASP A 181 24.12 -5.75 6.20
C ASP A 181 23.72 -6.50 4.92
N ILE A 182 23.72 -7.84 4.93
CA ILE A 182 23.29 -8.67 3.81
C ILE A 182 21.90 -9.23 4.11
N ILE A 183 20.92 -8.83 3.29
CA ILE A 183 19.57 -9.36 3.37
C ILE A 183 19.52 -10.73 2.67
N THR A 184 19.12 -11.76 3.41
CA THR A 184 18.88 -13.11 2.88
C THR A 184 17.51 -13.61 3.31
N SER A 185 16.92 -14.52 2.52
CA SER A 185 15.68 -15.18 2.89
C SER A 185 15.95 -16.51 3.60
N ILE A 186 15.13 -16.81 4.62
CA ILE A 186 15.19 -18.06 5.38
C ILE A 186 13.82 -18.72 5.41
N PRO A 187 13.75 -20.07 5.44
CA PRO A 187 12.50 -20.78 5.64
C PRO A 187 11.98 -20.60 7.06
N ILE A 188 10.67 -20.39 7.18
CA ILE A 188 9.94 -20.39 8.46
C ILE A 188 8.70 -21.28 8.36
N LYS A 189 8.14 -21.66 9.51
CA LYS A 189 6.88 -22.42 9.53
C LYS A 189 5.72 -21.46 9.28
N ARG A 190 5.02 -21.65 8.15
CA ARG A 190 3.79 -20.93 7.81
C ARG A 190 2.67 -21.22 8.82
N LEU A 191 1.79 -20.25 9.04
CA LEU A 191 0.65 -20.28 9.97
C LEU A 191 1.04 -20.62 11.42
N SER A 192 2.31 -20.45 11.77
CA SER A 192 2.83 -20.71 13.11
C SER A 192 2.93 -19.41 13.92
N PRO A 193 2.83 -19.48 15.26
CA PRO A 193 2.93 -18.31 16.12
C PRO A 193 4.36 -17.81 16.23
N TYR A 194 4.52 -16.48 16.20
CA TYR A 194 5.77 -15.77 16.40
C TYR A 194 5.53 -14.54 17.26
N LYS A 195 6.48 -14.22 18.14
CA LYS A 195 6.38 -13.05 19.02
C LYS A 195 7.04 -11.86 18.36
N ILE A 196 6.36 -10.71 18.33
CA ILE A 196 6.96 -9.45 17.90
C ILE A 196 7.93 -9.00 19.00
N LYS A 197 9.22 -9.14 18.74
CA LYS A 197 10.29 -8.85 19.70
C LYS A 197 10.65 -7.37 19.70
N ASN A 198 10.79 -6.77 18.51
CA ASN A 198 11.16 -5.37 18.38
C ASN A 198 10.61 -4.77 17.08
N ILE A 199 10.51 -3.44 17.03
CA ILE A 199 10.08 -2.69 15.85
C ILE A 199 11.02 -1.52 15.63
N GLY A 200 11.51 -1.36 14.40
CA GLY A 200 12.40 -0.29 14.00
C GLY A 200 12.02 0.29 12.64
N VAL A 201 12.93 1.09 12.09
CA VAL A 201 12.75 1.71 10.77
C VAL A 201 13.10 0.69 9.69
N GLY A 202 12.23 0.57 8.69
CA GLY A 202 12.41 -0.24 7.50
C GLY A 202 12.88 0.58 6.30
N THR A 203 12.18 0.44 5.18
CA THR A 203 12.46 1.19 3.94
C THR A 203 11.51 2.37 3.80
N ASP A 204 11.69 3.22 2.81
CA ASP A 204 10.81 4.39 2.61
C ASP A 204 9.40 3.99 2.16
N SER A 205 9.28 2.87 1.45
CA SER A 205 7.98 2.32 1.02
C SER A 205 7.36 1.37 2.04
N GLU A 206 8.18 0.81 2.94
CA GLU A 206 7.77 -0.06 4.04
C GLU A 206 8.45 0.39 5.35
N PRO A 207 8.00 1.51 5.95
CA PRO A 207 8.72 2.23 7.00
C PRO A 207 8.87 1.47 8.32
N VAL A 208 8.08 0.41 8.52
CA VAL A 208 8.08 -0.35 9.77
C VAL A 208 8.78 -1.69 9.55
N LYS A 209 9.98 -1.84 10.14
CA LYS A 209 10.67 -3.14 10.25
C LYS A 209 10.20 -3.83 11.53
N ILE A 210 9.63 -5.02 11.39
CA ILE A 210 9.14 -5.83 12.51
C ILE A 210 10.09 -7.01 12.69
N ILE A 211 10.75 -7.10 13.84
CA ILE A 211 11.59 -8.23 14.22
C ILE A 211 10.74 -9.20 15.03
N LEU A 212 10.71 -10.45 14.60
CA LEU A 212 10.00 -11.54 15.24
C LEU A 212 10.99 -12.59 15.73
N GLU A 213 10.61 -13.24 16.82
CA GLU A 213 11.36 -14.33 17.42
C GLU A 213 10.57 -15.62 17.29
N ASN A 214 11.26 -16.69 16.84
CA ASN A 214 10.71 -18.04 16.87
C ASN A 214 10.84 -18.67 18.27
N PRO A 215 10.13 -19.77 18.59
CA PRO A 215 10.25 -20.43 19.88
C PRO A 215 11.67 -20.95 20.23
N GLU A 216 12.56 -21.04 19.24
CA GLU A 216 13.96 -21.47 19.40
C GLU A 216 14.90 -20.28 19.71
N GLY A 217 14.38 -19.04 19.72
CA GLY A 217 15.14 -17.82 20.01
C GLY A 217 15.81 -17.16 18.79
N ASN A 218 15.54 -17.64 17.57
CA ASN A 218 16.07 -17.05 16.34
C ASN A 218 15.20 -15.88 15.89
N ASP A 219 15.87 -14.79 15.50
CA ASP A 219 15.25 -13.57 15.01
C ASP A 219 15.17 -13.55 13.48
N PHE A 220 14.08 -12.99 12.96
CA PHE A 220 13.90 -12.66 11.55
C PHE A 220 12.98 -11.43 11.43
N PHE A 221 12.84 -10.87 10.24
CA PHE A 221 12.05 -9.67 10.05
C PHE A 221 11.17 -9.67 8.80
N TYR A 222 10.20 -8.76 8.83
CA TYR A 222 9.48 -8.25 7.67
C TYR A 222 9.49 -6.72 7.70
N THR A 223 9.44 -6.09 6.53
CA THR A 223 9.16 -4.66 6.40
C THR A 223 7.74 -4.48 5.89
N VAL A 224 6.99 -3.55 6.50
CA VAL A 224 5.59 -3.27 6.13
C VAL A 224 5.30 -1.79 6.09
N PHE A 225 4.24 -1.40 5.38
CA PHE A 225 3.57 -0.12 5.61
C PHE A 225 2.33 -0.29 6.50
N LEU A 226 1.98 0.77 7.24
CA LEU A 226 0.77 0.83 8.09
C LEU A 226 -0.18 1.90 7.57
N SER A 227 0.00 3.17 7.93
CA SER A 227 -0.90 4.25 7.48
C SER A 227 -0.79 4.52 5.98
N GLY A 228 0.37 4.19 5.40
CA GLY A 228 0.73 4.55 4.04
C GLY A 228 1.24 5.98 3.89
N THR A 229 1.38 6.73 4.98
CA THR A 229 1.94 8.09 4.99
C THR A 229 3.39 8.09 4.47
N ASN A 230 3.67 8.94 3.47
CA ASN A 230 4.95 8.98 2.76
C ASN A 230 5.41 7.66 2.11
N THR A 231 4.48 6.77 1.74
CA THR A 231 4.81 5.49 1.06
C THR A 231 4.37 5.51 -0.40
N SER A 232 5.09 4.80 -1.26
CA SER A 232 4.72 4.67 -2.68
C SER A 232 3.75 3.51 -2.89
N LYS A 233 2.56 3.80 -3.42
CA LYS A 233 1.63 2.73 -3.87
C LYS A 233 2.05 2.06 -5.19
N ILE A 234 3.04 2.61 -5.88
CA ILE A 234 3.60 2.03 -7.12
C ILE A 234 4.57 0.88 -6.78
N SER A 235 5.10 0.86 -5.56
CA SER A 235 5.97 -0.21 -5.08
C SER A 235 5.16 -1.45 -4.69
N MET A 236 5.71 -2.65 -4.87
CA MET A 236 5.19 -3.92 -4.35
C MET A 236 5.19 -4.00 -2.81
N ALA A 237 5.13 -2.85 -2.13
CA ALA A 237 5.12 -2.75 -0.68
C ALA A 237 3.92 -3.50 -0.11
N ARG A 238 4.15 -4.17 1.01
CA ARG A 238 3.15 -5.03 1.64
C ARG A 238 2.62 -4.38 2.93
N PRO A 239 1.28 -4.35 3.13
CA PRO A 239 0.71 -3.92 4.40
C PRO A 239 0.98 -4.97 5.49
N PHE A 240 0.83 -4.60 6.75
CA PHE A 240 0.89 -5.54 7.87
C PHE A 240 -0.04 -6.76 7.71
N SER A 241 -1.26 -6.54 7.21
CA SER A 241 -2.26 -7.59 6.99
C SER A 241 -1.87 -8.60 5.91
N TYR A 242 -0.86 -8.30 5.08
CA TYR A 242 -0.34 -9.24 4.11
C TYR A 242 0.43 -10.39 4.80
N TYR A 243 1.26 -10.06 5.79
CA TYR A 243 2.14 -11.05 6.42
C TYR A 243 1.53 -11.76 7.61
N PHE A 244 0.55 -11.16 8.30
CA PHE A 244 0.18 -11.64 9.64
C PHE A 244 -1.31 -11.87 9.83
N TYR A 245 -1.63 -12.82 10.71
CA TYR A 245 -2.88 -12.86 11.47
C TYR A 245 -2.60 -12.56 12.95
N PHE A 246 -3.53 -11.91 13.65
CA PHE A 246 -3.51 -11.74 15.10
C PHE A 246 -4.02 -12.99 15.83
N SER A 247 -4.98 -13.68 15.24
CA SER A 247 -5.60 -14.88 15.81
C SER A 247 -5.07 -16.14 15.15
N ASN A 248 -5.06 -17.27 15.87
CA ASN A 248 -4.62 -18.54 15.33
C ASN A 248 -5.54 -18.98 14.18
N PRO A 249 -5.05 -19.12 12.94
CA PRO A 249 -5.90 -19.51 11.82
C PRO A 249 -6.49 -20.91 11.98
N LYS A 250 -5.83 -21.79 12.75
CA LYS A 250 -6.29 -23.16 12.99
C LYS A 250 -7.60 -23.21 13.78
N ASP A 251 -7.87 -22.21 14.62
CA ASP A 251 -9.06 -22.17 15.48
C ASP A 251 -10.36 -22.08 14.67
N GLN A 252 -10.28 -21.58 13.42
CA GLN A 252 -11.42 -21.57 12.49
C GLN A 252 -11.73 -22.95 11.88
N TYR A 253 -10.91 -23.97 12.15
CA TYR A 253 -11.03 -25.31 11.61
C TYR A 253 -10.79 -26.41 12.67
N PRO A 254 -11.59 -26.44 13.75
CA PRO A 254 -11.35 -27.32 14.89
C PRO A 254 -11.38 -28.82 14.54
N ASN A 255 -12.14 -29.20 13.50
CA ASN A 255 -12.30 -30.59 13.07
C ASN A 255 -11.30 -31.00 11.96
N MET A 256 -10.33 -30.16 11.61
CA MET A 256 -9.36 -30.49 10.56
C MET A 256 -8.33 -31.51 11.06
N SER A 257 -8.14 -32.59 10.29
CA SER A 257 -7.09 -33.57 10.59
C SER A 257 -5.69 -32.93 10.50
N GLN A 258 -4.75 -33.42 11.30
CA GLN A 258 -3.37 -32.94 11.28
C GLN A 258 -2.71 -33.13 9.90
N VAL A 259 -3.09 -34.19 9.17
CA VAL A 259 -2.62 -34.43 7.79
C VAL A 259 -3.05 -33.30 6.86
N ASN A 260 -4.32 -32.89 6.91
CA ASN A 260 -4.81 -31.78 6.08
C ASN A 260 -4.19 -30.45 6.52
N TRP A 261 -4.04 -30.21 7.82
CA TRP A 261 -3.37 -29.02 8.33
C TRP A 261 -1.92 -28.92 7.83
N ASN A 262 -1.18 -30.04 7.86
CA ASN A 262 0.19 -30.10 7.36
C ASN A 262 0.29 -29.78 5.85
N LEU A 263 -0.75 -30.12 5.06
CA LEU A 263 -0.82 -29.73 3.65
C LEU A 263 -0.99 -28.21 3.50
N VAL A 264 -1.92 -27.61 4.26
CA VAL A 264 -2.15 -26.16 4.26
C VAL A 264 -0.88 -25.40 4.63
N THR A 265 -0.17 -25.80 5.68
CA THR A 265 1.07 -25.15 6.10
C THR A 265 2.19 -25.26 5.06
N LYS A 266 2.10 -26.23 4.14
CA LYS A 266 3.03 -26.42 3.02
C LYS A 266 2.54 -25.77 1.72
N GLY A 267 1.46 -24.99 1.76
CA GLY A 267 0.86 -24.37 0.57
C GLY A 267 0.30 -25.40 -0.41
N LYS A 268 -0.24 -26.53 0.07
CA LYS A 268 -0.83 -27.57 -0.77
C LYS A 268 -2.34 -27.64 -0.58
N VAL A 269 -3.07 -27.69 -1.68
CA VAL A 269 -4.51 -27.95 -1.70
C VAL A 269 -4.83 -29.41 -2.04
N LYS A 270 -6.07 -29.82 -1.77
CA LYS A 270 -6.56 -31.17 -2.05
C LYS A 270 -7.97 -31.13 -2.63
N ILE A 271 -8.23 -31.96 -3.65
CA ILE A 271 -9.56 -32.14 -4.24
C ILE A 271 -10.60 -32.44 -3.14
N GLY A 272 -11.78 -31.84 -3.26
CA GLY A 272 -12.89 -31.91 -2.32
C GLY A 272 -12.85 -30.85 -1.21
N TRP A 273 -11.78 -30.05 -1.11
CA TRP A 273 -11.74 -28.93 -0.17
C TRP A 273 -12.68 -27.80 -0.60
N ASP A 274 -13.19 -27.07 0.39
CA ASP A 274 -13.95 -25.85 0.13
C ASP A 274 -13.04 -24.66 -0.18
N LYS A 275 -13.67 -23.60 -0.70
CA LYS A 275 -13.03 -22.34 -1.06
C LYS A 275 -12.25 -21.70 0.10
N LYS A 276 -12.79 -21.72 1.32
CA LYS A 276 -12.18 -21.05 2.47
C LYS A 276 -10.86 -21.71 2.85
N LEU A 277 -10.84 -23.05 2.82
CA LEU A 277 -9.64 -23.83 3.07
C LEU A 277 -8.60 -23.68 1.95
N CYS A 278 -9.04 -23.64 0.69
CA CYS A 278 -8.15 -23.35 -0.43
C CYS A 278 -7.50 -21.96 -0.31
N LYS A 279 -8.26 -20.92 0.08
CA LYS A 279 -7.72 -19.58 0.36
C LYS A 279 -6.74 -19.57 1.51
N LEU A 280 -7.01 -20.30 2.59
CA LEU A 280 -6.05 -20.43 3.69
C LEU A 280 -4.73 -21.05 3.19
N SER A 281 -4.80 -22.03 2.28
CA SER A 281 -3.63 -22.70 1.73
C SER A 281 -2.86 -21.88 0.69
N TRP A 282 -3.52 -21.34 -0.33
CA TRP A 282 -2.88 -20.67 -1.47
C TRP A 282 -2.95 -19.15 -1.45
N GLY A 283 -3.72 -18.57 -0.52
CA GLY A 283 -4.00 -17.13 -0.51
C GLY A 283 -5.20 -16.76 -1.37
N GLU A 284 -5.38 -15.46 -1.59
CA GLU A 284 -6.43 -14.94 -2.47
C GLU A 284 -6.01 -15.07 -3.94
N PRO A 285 -6.89 -15.54 -4.84
CA PRO A 285 -6.60 -15.56 -6.27
C PRO A 285 -6.57 -14.14 -6.85
N GLU A 286 -5.82 -13.93 -7.92
CA GLU A 286 -5.79 -12.65 -8.64
C GLU A 286 -7.10 -12.40 -9.39
N LYS A 287 -7.74 -13.48 -9.86
CA LYS A 287 -8.99 -13.42 -10.61
C LYS A 287 -9.87 -14.63 -10.35
N ILE A 288 -11.17 -14.41 -10.27
CA ILE A 288 -12.18 -15.45 -10.18
C ILE A 288 -13.13 -15.32 -11.39
N ASN A 289 -13.12 -16.32 -12.26
CA ASN A 289 -14.10 -16.47 -13.34
C ASN A 289 -15.25 -17.34 -12.81
N THR A 290 -16.49 -16.85 -12.87
CA THR A 290 -17.68 -17.55 -12.34
C THR A 290 -18.72 -17.76 -13.44
N THR A 291 -19.19 -18.99 -13.59
CA THR A 291 -20.29 -19.36 -14.47
C THR A 291 -21.40 -20.01 -13.65
N LYS A 292 -22.63 -19.52 -13.79
CA LYS A 292 -23.82 -20.09 -13.13
C LYS A 292 -24.78 -20.62 -14.19
N GLY A 293 -25.18 -21.88 -14.06
CA GLY A 293 -26.13 -22.53 -14.96
C GLY A 293 -27.12 -23.41 -14.20
N SER A 294 -28.02 -24.07 -14.94
CA SER A 294 -29.01 -25.00 -14.38
C SER A 294 -28.39 -26.16 -13.59
N PHE A 295 -27.14 -26.52 -13.89
CA PHE A 295 -26.40 -27.61 -13.25
C PHE A 295 -25.53 -27.17 -12.07
N GLY A 296 -25.58 -25.89 -11.69
CA GLY A 296 -24.88 -25.35 -10.53
C GLY A 296 -23.92 -24.20 -10.85
N THR A 297 -22.98 -23.96 -9.93
CA THR A 297 -21.96 -22.90 -10.05
C THR A 297 -20.59 -23.52 -10.33
N HIS A 298 -19.95 -23.06 -11.40
CA HIS A 298 -18.57 -23.38 -11.73
C HIS A 298 -17.69 -22.15 -11.55
N GLU A 299 -16.52 -22.32 -10.94
CA GLU A 299 -15.54 -21.25 -10.80
C GLU A 299 -14.14 -21.71 -11.18
N GLN A 300 -13.41 -20.84 -11.86
CA GLN A 300 -11.97 -20.95 -12.07
C GLN A 300 -11.30 -19.80 -11.33
N TRP A 301 -10.40 -20.15 -10.42
CA TRP A 301 -9.58 -19.21 -9.68
C TRP A 301 -8.18 -19.20 -10.29
N VAL A 302 -7.72 -18.02 -10.67
CA VAL A 302 -6.43 -17.78 -11.32
C VAL A 302 -5.45 -17.24 -10.28
N TYR A 303 -4.30 -17.88 -10.17
CA TYR A 303 -3.18 -17.48 -9.31
C TYR A 303 -1.99 -17.03 -10.18
N PRO A 304 -0.98 -16.39 -9.57
CA PRO A 304 0.29 -16.15 -10.26
C PRO A 304 0.89 -17.46 -10.81
N ASP A 305 1.82 -17.32 -11.77
CA ASP A 305 2.58 -18.45 -12.34
C ASP A 305 1.73 -19.51 -13.06
N GLU A 306 0.64 -19.10 -13.72
CA GLU A 306 -0.24 -19.97 -14.51
C GLU A 306 -0.82 -21.16 -13.71
N SER A 307 -1.03 -20.96 -12.41
CA SER A 307 -1.69 -21.94 -11.54
C SER A 307 -3.18 -21.66 -11.39
N TYR A 308 -4.01 -22.72 -11.42
CA TYR A 308 -5.46 -22.62 -11.42
C TYR A 308 -6.13 -23.61 -10.46
N LEU A 309 -7.20 -23.16 -9.81
CA LEU A 309 -8.11 -24.01 -9.04
C LEU A 309 -9.52 -23.97 -9.66
N TYR A 310 -10.08 -25.15 -9.89
CA TYR A 310 -11.43 -25.29 -10.45
C TYR A 310 -12.40 -25.79 -9.38
N PHE A 311 -13.53 -25.10 -9.22
CA PHE A 311 -14.55 -25.42 -8.24
C PHE A 311 -15.87 -25.72 -8.91
N GLU A 312 -16.56 -26.74 -8.40
CA GLU A 312 -17.96 -27.04 -8.70
C GLU A 312 -18.76 -26.98 -7.41
N ASN A 313 -19.80 -26.16 -7.40
CA ASN A 313 -20.71 -25.98 -6.26
C ASN A 313 -19.98 -25.74 -4.92
N GLY A 314 -18.86 -25.00 -4.97
CA GLY A 314 -18.08 -24.66 -3.78
C GLY A 314 -16.98 -25.64 -3.39
N LYS A 315 -16.81 -26.75 -4.13
CA LYS A 315 -15.80 -27.79 -3.86
C LYS A 315 -14.74 -27.85 -4.96
N LEU A 316 -13.48 -27.96 -4.56
CA LEU A 316 -12.36 -28.07 -5.49
C LEU A 316 -12.43 -29.39 -6.24
N THR A 317 -12.46 -29.35 -7.57
CA THR A 317 -12.56 -30.55 -8.44
C THR A 317 -11.30 -30.80 -9.25
N ALA A 318 -10.56 -29.75 -9.63
CA ALA A 318 -9.30 -29.88 -10.36
C ALA A 318 -8.27 -28.83 -9.92
N ILE A 319 -6.99 -29.21 -10.07
CA ILE A 319 -5.81 -28.37 -9.80
C ILE A 319 -4.96 -28.42 -11.07
N GLN A 320 -4.52 -27.26 -11.53
CA GLN A 320 -3.62 -27.12 -12.67
C GLN A 320 -2.43 -26.24 -12.25
N ASN A 321 -1.21 -26.71 -12.46
CA ASN A 321 0.05 -26.02 -12.19
C ASN A 321 0.99 -26.21 -13.39
#